data_AF-R6JR36-F1
#
_entry.id   AF-R6JR36-F1
#
_cell.length_a   1.000
_cell.length_b   1.000
_cell.length_c   1.000
_cell.angle_alpha   90.00
_cell.angle_beta   90.00
_cell.angle_gamma   90.00
#
_symmetry.space_group_name_H-M   'P 1'
#
loop_
_entity.id
_entity.type
_entity.pdbx_description
1 polymer ?
#
loop_
_entity_poly.entity_id
_entity_poly.type
_entity_poly.pdbx_seq_one_letter_code
_entity_poly.pdbx_strand_id
1 'polypeptide(L)'
;MEYLLSAGIDIGTTTTHLVISRIGIAVERGWGTVPKAEIKEKTILYQSPIYFTPLADGQIDLPQVQTIIHLELEKAGTTPDRI
;
A
#
# COMPACT_ATOMS: atom_id res chain seq x y z
N MET A 1 -7.28 -16.46 -11.45
CA MET A 1 -6.48 -15.29 -11.02
C MET A 1 -7.32 -14.57 -10.00
N GLU A 2 -6.73 -14.24 -8.87
CA GLU A 2 -7.36 -13.51 -7.77
C GLU A 2 -6.75 -12.11 -7.72
N TYR A 3 -7.52 -11.12 -7.26
CA TYR A 3 -7.04 -9.76 -7.12
C TYR A 3 -7.16 -9.31 -5.68
N LEU A 4 -6.06 -8.80 -5.14
CA LEU A 4 -6.00 -8.17 -3.83
C LEU A 4 -5.83 -6.66 -3.99
N LEU A 5 -6.50 -5.89 -3.15
CA LEU A 5 -6.14 -4.49 -2.95
C LEU A 5 -4.93 -4.46 -2.00
N SER A 6 -4.03 -3.50 -2.20
CA SER A 6 -2.82 -3.40 -1.39
C SER A 6 -2.47 -1.93 -1.19
N ALA A 7 -2.14 -1.57 0.05
CA ALA A 7 -1.56 -0.28 0.40
C ALA A 7 -0.06 -0.43 0.67
N GLY A 8 0.77 0.31 -0.07
CA GLY A 8 2.17 0.54 0.24
C GLY A 8 2.31 1.88 0.95
N ILE A 9 2.70 1.85 2.21
CA ILE A 9 3.00 3.04 3.02
C ILE A 9 4.52 3.09 3.20
N ASP A 10 5.16 4.15 2.70
CA ASP A 10 6.58 4.41 2.95
C ASP A 10 6.71 5.63 3.85
N ILE A 11 7.37 5.45 4.99
CA ILE A 11 7.61 6.48 6.00
C ILE A 11 9.12 6.53 6.23
N GLY A 12 9.79 7.43 5.51
CA GLY A 12 11.19 7.77 5.74
C GLY A 12 11.34 8.87 6.79
N THR A 13 12.57 9.22 7.13
CA THR A 13 12.86 10.37 8.01
C THR A 13 12.56 11.71 7.36
N THR A 14 12.58 11.78 6.02
CA THR A 14 12.31 13.01 5.26
C THR A 14 10.94 12.99 4.61
N THR A 15 10.51 11.86 4.07
CA THR A 15 9.30 11.80 3.23
C THR A 15 8.37 10.66 3.60
N THR A 16 7.07 10.91 3.52
CA THR A 16 6.01 9.92 3.67
C THR A 16 5.10 9.92 2.43
N HIS A 17 4.72 8.74 1.94
CA HIS A 17 3.80 8.59 0.81
C HIS A 17 3.01 7.28 0.84
N LEU A 18 1.84 7.29 0.20
CA LEU A 18 0.90 6.18 0.09
C LEU A 18 0.72 5.79 -1.39
N VAL A 19 0.77 4.49 -1.68
CA VAL A 19 0.40 3.92 -2.97
C VAL A 19 -0.67 2.85 -2.75
N ILE A 20 -1.81 2.99 -3.42
CA ILE A 20 -2.82 1.93 -3.51
C ILE A 20 -2.65 1.21 -4.84
N SER A 21 -2.56 -0.11 -4.78
CA SER A 21 -2.42 -0.95 -5.96
C SER A 21 -3.34 -2.17 -5.91
N ARG A 22 -3.68 -2.69 -7.09
CA ARG A 22 -4.31 -4.00 -7.26
C ARG A 22 -3.26 -5.00 -7.68
N ILE A 23 -3.14 -6.10 -6.94
CA ILE A 23 -2.17 -7.17 -7.20
C ILE A 23 -2.94 -8.39 -7.70
N GLY A 24 -2.61 -8.83 -8.92
CA GLY A 24 -3.15 -10.05 -9.51
C GLY A 24 -2.29 -11.25 -9.14
N ILE A 25 -2.85 -12.20 -8.39
CA ILE A 25 -2.19 -13.44 -7.97
C ILE A 25 -2.75 -14.61 -8.79
N ALA A 26 -1.85 -15.42 -9.35
CA ALA A 26 -2.20 -16.68 -9.98
C ALA A 26 -1.56 -17.83 -9.22
N VAL A 27 -2.33 -18.91 -9.02
CA VAL A 27 -1.80 -20.17 -8.49
C VAL A 27 -1.51 -21.08 -9.67
N GLU A 28 -0.24 -21.34 -9.93
CA GLU A 28 0.16 -22.31 -10.93
C GLU A 28 0.14 -23.72 -10.32
N ARG A 29 -0.48 -24.66 -11.04
CA ARG A 29 -0.51 -26.08 -10.69
C ARG A 29 -0.03 -26.89 -11.89
N GLY A 30 1.07 -27.61 -11.70
CA GLY A 30 1.54 -28.64 -12.62
C GLY A 30 1.26 -30.03 -12.05
N TRP A 31 1.21 -31.05 -12.91
CA TRP A 31 1.08 -32.42 -12.45
C TRP A 31 2.33 -32.81 -11.63
N GLY A 32 2.15 -33.10 -10.34
CA GLY A 32 3.25 -33.48 -9.43
C GLY A 32 4.05 -32.32 -8.84
N THR A 33 3.67 -31.06 -9.07
CA THR A 33 4.33 -29.89 -8.44
C THR A 33 3.50 -29.32 -7.30
N VAL A 34 4.17 -28.81 -6.27
CA VAL A 34 3.51 -28.06 -5.20
C VAL A 34 2.94 -26.78 -5.79
N PRO A 35 1.64 -26.47 -5.55
CA PRO A 35 1.04 -25.23 -6.02
C PRO A 35 1.84 -24.01 -5.58
N LYS A 36 2.12 -23.10 -6.52
CA LYS A 36 2.87 -21.87 -6.26
C LYS A 36 2.00 -20.66 -6.58
N ALA A 37 1.84 -19.78 -5.60
CA ALA A 37 1.23 -18.47 -5.82
C ALA A 37 2.28 -17.51 -6.40
N GLU A 38 1.93 -16.82 -7.48
CA GLU A 38 2.79 -15.82 -8.12
C GLU A 38 2.00 -14.54 -8.40
N ILE A 39 2.66 -13.39 -8.16
CA ILE A 39 2.15 -12.09 -8.60
C ILE A 39 2.37 -11.99 -10.11
N LYS A 40 1.28 -11.97 -10.87
CA LYS A 40 1.30 -11.86 -12.33
C LYS A 40 1.02 -10.43 -12.81
N GLU A 41 0.36 -9.61 -12.00
CA GLU A 41 0.00 -8.24 -12.35
C GLU A 41 0.11 -7.34 -11.11
N LYS A 42 0.56 -6.10 -11.33
CA LYS A 42 0.45 -5.01 -10.34
C LYS A 42 0.01 -3.74 -11.06
N THR A 43 -1.13 -3.21 -10.65
CA THR A 43 -1.70 -1.98 -11.22
C THR A 43 -1.84 -0.93 -10.12
N ILE A 44 -1.19 0.23 -10.28
CA ILE A 44 -1.35 1.36 -9.34
C ILE A 44 -2.72 2.00 -9.59
N LEU A 45 -3.53 2.08 -8.54
CA LEU A 45 -4.86 2.70 -8.58
C LEU A 45 -4.83 4.14 -8.07
N TYR A 46 -3.95 4.42 -7.11
CA TYR A 46 -3.78 5.74 -6.52
C TYR A 46 -2.35 5.91 -6.01
N GLN A 47 -1.83 7.12 -6.13
CA GLN A 47 -0.56 7.52 -5.55
C GLN A 47 -0.71 8.90 -4.93
N SER A 48 -0.42 9.03 -3.64
CA SER A 48 -0.48 10.32 -2.95
C SER A 48 0.61 11.25 -3.48
N PRO A 49 0.49 12.57 -3.24
CA PRO A 49 1.63 13.45 -3.22
C PRO A 49 2.71 12.95 -2.24
N ILE A 50 3.93 13.42 -2.40
CA ILE A 50 5.00 13.19 -1.43
C ILE A 50 4.83 14.24 -0.33
N TYR A 51 4.72 13.79 0.92
CA TYR A 51 4.70 14.65 2.10
C TYR A 51 6.08 14.67 2.74
N PHE A 52 6.48 15.79 3.33
CA PHE A 52 7.55 15.74 4.32
C PHE A 52 7.05 14.94 5.54
N THR A 53 7.88 14.04 6.06
CA THR A 53 7.52 13.27 7.25
C THR A 53 7.38 14.23 8.43
N PRO A 54 6.18 14.31 9.05
CA PRO A 54 6.01 15.10 10.26
C PRO A 54 6.95 14.60 11.36
N LEU A 55 7.68 15.51 11.98
CA LEU A 55 8.57 15.21 13.10
C LEU A 55 8.17 16.02 14.33
N ALA A 56 8.25 15.39 15.51
CA ALA A 56 8.13 16.00 16.82
C ALA A 56 9.41 15.68 17.61
N ASP A 57 10.12 16.72 18.06
CA ASP A 57 11.40 16.59 18.79
C ASP A 57 12.44 15.68 18.09
N GLY A 58 12.48 15.74 16.76
CA GLY A 58 13.40 14.96 15.93
C GLY A 58 13.00 13.49 15.75
N GLN A 59 11.85 13.07 16.27
CA GLN A 59 11.26 11.76 16.03
C GLN A 59 10.04 11.87 15.12
N ILE A 60 9.63 10.76 14.50
CA ILE A 60 8.45 10.74 13.64
C ILE A 60 7.20 11.00 14.48
N ASP A 61 6.44 12.02 14.11
CA ASP A 61 5.13 12.30 14.70
C ASP A 61 4.09 11.35 14.07
N LEU A 62 3.93 10.19 14.70
CA LEU A 62 3.01 9.14 14.25
C LEU A 62 1.55 9.62 14.14
N PRO A 63 0.98 10.37 15.10
CA PRO A 63 -0.37 10.94 14.95
C PRO A 63 -0.57 11.78 13.69
N GLN A 64 0.40 12.66 13.35
CA GLN A 64 0.32 13.46 12.13
C GLN A 64 0.48 12.61 10.88
N VAL A 65 1.39 11.62 10.89
CA VAL A 65 1.52 10.65 9.79
C VAL A 65 0.22 9.88 9.57
N GLN A 66 -0.41 9.39 10.64
CA GLN A 66 -1.69 8.68 10.55
C GLN A 66 -2.79 9.56 9.95
N THR A 67 -2.81 10.86 10.30
CA THR A 67 -3.73 11.83 9.71
C THR A 67 -3.51 11.96 8.20
N ILE A 68 -2.27 12.07 7.75
CA ILE A 68 -1.92 12.10 6.32
C ILE A 68 -2.41 10.82 5.64
N ILE A 69 -2.07 9.64 6.16
CA ILE A 69 -2.46 8.36 5.56
C ILE A 69 -3.98 8.22 5.49
N HIS A 70 -4.72 8.60 6.53
CA HIS A 70 -6.19 8.52 6.52
C HIS A 70 -6.81 9.40 5.43
N LEU A 71 -6.36 10.65 5.32
CA LEU A 71 -6.81 11.57 4.28
C LEU A 71 -6.51 11.04 2.87
N GLU A 72 -5.34 10.44 2.66
CA GLU A 72 -4.98 9.87 1.36
C GLU A 72 -5.76 8.59 1.04
N LEU A 73 -6.11 7.77 2.05
CA LEU A 73 -7.02 6.62 1.87
C LEU A 73 -8.42 7.07 1.46
N GLU A 74 -8.96 8.11 2.10
CA GLU A 74 -10.25 8.70 1.73
C GLU A 74 -10.22 9.24 0.29
N LYS A 75 -9.16 9.96 -0.11
CA LYS A 75 -8.97 10.43 -1.49
C LYS A 75 -8.85 9.29 -2.50
N ALA A 76 -8.24 8.18 -2.10
CA ALA A 76 -8.18 6.96 -2.90
C ALA A 76 -9.53 6.22 -2.97
N GLY A 77 -10.55 6.67 -2.23
CA GLY A 77 -11.88 6.06 -2.21
C GLY A 77 -11.91 4.69 -1.52
N THR A 78 -10.99 4.44 -0.59
CA THR A 78 -10.88 3.16 0.13
C THR A 78 -10.77 3.38 1.64
N THR A 79 -10.88 2.28 2.39
CA THR A 79 -10.80 2.27 3.85
C THR A 79 -9.90 1.11 4.29
N PRO A 80 -9.30 1.17 5.50
CA PRO A 80 -8.39 0.11 5.99
C PRO A 80 -9.01 -1.30 6.02
N ASP A 81 -10.33 -1.43 6.22
CA ASP A 81 -11.04 -2.71 6.23
C ASP A 81 -11.19 -3.37 4.85
N ARG A 82 -10.89 -2.63 3.78
CA ARG A 82 -10.99 -3.08 2.38
C ARG A 82 -9.65 -3.39 1.73
N ILE A 83 -8.55 -3.19 2.45
CA ILE A 83 -7.17 -3.38 1.99
C ILE A 83 -6.59 -4.66 2.59
#